data_AF-A0A8J5HMV7-F1
#
_entry.id   AF-A0A8J5HMV7-F1
#
_cell.length_a   1.000
_cell.length_b   1.000
_cell.length_c   1.000
_cell.angle_alpha   90.00
_cell.angle_beta   90.00
_cell.angle_gamma   90.00
#
_symmetry.space_group_name_H-M   'P 1'
#
loop_
_entity.id
_entity.type
_entity.pdbx_description
1 polymer ?
#
loop_
_entity_poly.entity_id
_entity_poly.type
_entity_poly.pdbx_seq_one_letter_code
_entity_poly.pdbx_strand_id
1 'polypeptide(L)' 'MAHEVRKILEPDIADPNGAWTYCKSDITKCSPTQLEVLQEYRLNFLTALKVGLHGLRSVGMFINSCFIHTQLDPVDVFH' A
#
# COMPACT_ATOMS: atom_id res chain seq x y z
N MET A 1 3.95 0.18 -5.56
CA MET A 1 3.29 1.39 -5.01
C MET A 1 2.06 1.80 -5.80
N ALA A 2 2.10 1.91 -7.14
CA ALA A 2 0.93 2.30 -7.94
C ALA A 2 -0.35 1.48 -7.67
N HIS A 3 -0.20 0.19 -7.34
CA HIS A 3 -1.31 -0.66 -6.93
C HIS A 3 -1.91 -0.32 -5.55
N GLU A 4 -1.05 -0.01 -4.57
CA GLU A 4 -1.50 0.36 -3.22
C GLU A 4 -2.26 1.69 -3.23
N VAL A 5 -1.83 2.63 -4.08
CA VAL A 5 -2.57 3.89 -4.34
C VAL A 5 -3.99 3.60 -4.81
N ARG A 6 -4.18 2.59 -5.67
CA ARG A 6 -5.51 2.19 -6.14
C ARG A 6 -6.41 1.68 -5.04
N LYS A 7 -5.92 0.78 -4.19
CA LYS A 7 -6.72 0.18 -3.11
C LYS A 7 -7.12 1.19 -2.04
N ILE A 8 -6.21 2.09 -1.66
CA ILE A 8 -6.47 3.12 -0.63
C ILE A 8 -7.54 4.10 -1.14
N LEU A 9 -7.54 4.39 -2.44
CA LEU A 9 -8.42 5.37 -3.09
C LEU A 9 -9.53 4.67 -3.89
N GLU A 10 -9.81 3.40 -3.60
CA GLU A 10 -10.80 2.59 -4.32
C GLU A 10 -12.26 2.97 -4.01
N PRO A 11 -12.63 3.28 -2.76
CA PRO A 11 -13.96 3.82 -2.51
C PRO A 11 -14.06 5.22 -3.13
N ASP A 12 -15.09 5.46 -3.94
CA ASP A 12 -15.39 6.81 -4.46
C ASP A 12 -15.57 7.84 -3.31
N ILE A 13 -15.93 7.35 -2.12
CA ILE A 13 -16.03 8.14 -0.88
C ILE A 13 -14.66 8.70 -0.43
N ALA A 14 -13.56 8.02 -0.75
CA ALA A 14 -12.21 8.46 -0.37
C ALA A 14 -11.67 9.56 -1.31
N ASP A 15 -12.25 9.71 -2.51
CA ASP A 15 -11.93 10.78 -3.46
C ASP A 15 -13.19 11.39 -4.11
N PRO A 16 -14.07 12.04 -3.33
CA PRO A 16 -15.35 12.52 -3.82
C PRO A 16 -15.21 13.64 -4.86
N ASN A 17 -14.05 14.31 -4.89
CA ASN A 17 -13.74 15.37 -5.85
C ASN A 17 -12.92 14.88 -7.05
N GLY A 18 -12.59 13.58 -7.12
CA GLY A 18 -11.81 13.00 -8.21
C GLY A 18 -10.37 13.50 -8.31
N ALA A 19 -9.83 14.10 -7.25
CA ALA A 19 -8.50 14.71 -7.22
C ALA A 19 -7.40 13.68 -7.50
N TRP A 20 -7.63 12.42 -7.17
CA TRP A 20 -6.69 11.32 -7.31
C TRP A 20 -6.90 10.46 -8.55
N THR A 21 -7.95 10.70 -9.34
CA THR A 21 -8.33 9.89 -10.51
C THR A 21 -7.13 9.53 -11.41
N TYR A 22 -6.31 10.53 -11.78
CA TYR A 22 -5.14 10.30 -12.63
C TYR A 22 -4.00 9.61 -11.88
N CYS A 23 -3.68 10.07 -10.67
CA CYS A 23 -2.63 9.51 -9.81
C CYS A 23 -2.90 8.02 -9.46
N LYS A 24 -4.17 7.66 -9.28
CA LYS A 24 -4.66 6.30 -9.05
C LYS A 24 -4.42 5.39 -10.26
N SER A 25 -4.67 5.89 -11.46
CA SER A 25 -4.43 5.15 -12.70
C SER A 25 -2.93 4.99 -12.99
N ASP A 26 -2.14 6.02 -12.69
CA ASP A 26 -0.73 6.13 -13.03
C ASP A 26 0.00 7.01 -12.01
N ILE A 27 0.88 6.40 -11.23
CA ILE A 27 1.60 7.09 -10.15
C ILE A 27 2.54 8.18 -10.68
N THR A 28 2.94 8.11 -11.96
CA THR A 28 3.77 9.14 -12.58
C THR A 28 3.01 10.43 -12.85
N LYS A 29 1.66 10.39 -12.80
CA LYS A 29 0.77 11.55 -12.96
C LYS A 29 0.40 12.21 -11.64
N CYS A 30 0.89 11.71 -10.50
CA CYS A 30 0.64 12.33 -9.22
C CYS A 30 1.33 13.69 -9.13
N SER A 31 0.64 14.68 -8.55
CA SER A 31 1.26 15.94 -8.18
C SER A 31 2.29 15.75 -7.06
N PRO A 32 3.22 16.69 -6.85
CA PRO A 32 4.16 16.62 -5.72
C PRO A 32 3.47 16.42 -4.37
N THR A 33 2.35 17.11 -4.13
CA THR A 33 1.56 16.98 -2.89
C THR A 33 0.93 15.59 -2.76
N GLN A 34 0.47 15.00 -3.86
CA GLN A 34 -0.05 13.63 -3.85
C GLN A 34 1.06 12.62 -3.54
N LEU A 35 2.26 12.83 -4.08
CA LEU A 35 3.41 11.98 -3.79
C LEU A 35 3.84 12.07 -2.32
N GLU A 36 3.79 13.26 -1.71
CA GLU A 36 4.07 13.43 -0.28
C GLU A 36 3.12 12.61 0.59
N VAL A 37 1.81 12.69 0.33
CA VAL A 37 0.80 11.90 1.06
C VAL A 37 1.06 10.39 0.92
N LEU A 38 1.46 9.92 -0.27
CA LEU A 38 1.80 8.52 -0.48
C LEU A 38 3.07 8.09 0.26
N GLN A 39 4.06 8.98 0.36
CA GLN A 39 5.27 8.72 1.14
C GLN A 39 4.97 8.68 2.63
N GLU A 40 4.15 9.60 3.14
CA GLU A 40 3.73 9.61 4.54
C GLU A 40 2.96 8.33 4.90
N TYR A 41 2.01 7.94 4.06
CA TYR A 41 1.28 6.67 4.24
C TYR A 41 2.24 5.48 4.33
N ARG A 42 3.25 5.40 3.46
CA ARG A 42 4.26 4.34 3.49
C ARG A 42 5.01 4.33 4.82
N LEU A 43 5.44 5.48 5.31
CA LEU A 43 6.17 5.58 6.59
C LEU A 43 5.30 5.17 7.77
N ASN A 44 4.03 5.60 7.78
CA ASN A 44 3.07 5.24 8.82
C ASN A 44 2.79 3.74 8.83
N PHE A 45 2.59 3.14 7.65
CA PHE A 45 2.41 1.70 7.51
C PHE A 45 3.63 0.92 8.05
N LEU A 46 4.84 1.29 7.64
CA LEU A 46 6.07 0.65 8.13
C LEU A 46 6.25 0.82 9.65
N THR A 47 5.86 1.98 10.19
CA THR A 47 5.94 2.24 11.63
C THR A 47 4.95 1.37 12.40
N ALA A 48 3.71 1.26 11.93
CA ALA A 48 2.70 0.37 12.53
C ALA A 48 3.17 -1.09 12.55
N LEU A 49 3.79 -1.57 11.46
CA LEU A 49 4.36 -2.91 11.41
C LEU A 49 5.50 -3.11 12.41
N LYS A 50 6.43 -2.15 12.51
CA LYS A 50 7.52 -2.20 13.48
C LYS A 50 7.00 -2.26 14.92
N VAL A 51 5.98 -1.47 15.23
CA VAL A 51 5.33 -1.48 16.56
C VAL A 51 4.65 -2.83 16.81
N GLY A 52 3.90 -3.35 15.84
CA GLY A 52 3.21 -4.64 15.98
C GLY A 52 4.15 -5.85 16.13
N LEU A 53 5.35 -5.79 15.53
CA LEU A 53 6.36 -6.83 15.61
C LEU A 53 7.36 -6.62 16.76
N HIS A 54 7.20 -5.55 17.54
CA HIS A 54 8.13 -5.22 18.61
C HIS A 54 8.16 -6.32 19.68
N GLY A 55 9.34 -6.93 19.88
CA GLY A 55 9.56 -8.00 20.86
C GLY A 55 9.48 -9.43 20.30
N LEU A 56 8.99 -9.62 19.07
CA LEU A 56 8.93 -10.93 18.40
C LEU A 56 10.26 -11.23 17.70
N ARG A 57 11.24 -11.77 18.45
CA ARG A 57 12.64 -11.96 17.99
C ARG A 57 12.85 -13.00 16.87
N SER A 58 11.83 -13.80 16.57
CA SER A 58 11.91 -14.89 15.57
C SER A 58 10.87 -14.76 14.45
N VAL A 59 10.17 -13.62 14.37
CA VAL A 59 9.16 -13.37 13.34
C VAL A 59 9.71 -12.37 12.33
N GLY A 60 9.88 -12.83 11.09
CA GLY A 60 10.11 -11.96 9.94
C GLY A 60 8.80 -11.64 9.25
N MET A 61 8.67 -10.42 8.70
CA MET A 61 7.57 -10.05 7.84
C MET A 61 8.12 -9.59 6.49
N PHE A 62 7.59 -10.16 5.41
CA PHE A 62 7.87 -9.72 4.05
C PHE A 62 6.70 -8.87 3.55
N ILE A 63 7.00 -7.63 3.14
CA ILE A 63 6.01 -6.73 2.54
C ILE A 63 6.10 -6.91 1.03
N ASN A 64 5.22 -7.73 0.47
CA ASN A 64 5.11 -7.85 -0.98
C ASN A 64 4.24 -6.73 -1.54
N SER A 65 4.68 -6.09 -2.62
CA SER A 65 4.00 -4.92 -3.22
C SER A 65 3.08 -5.27 -4.41
N CYS A 66 2.89 -6.56 -4.67
CA CYS A 66 1.99 -7.10 -5.69
C CYS A 66 0.75 -7.70 -5.00
N PHE A 67 -0.41 -7.07 -5.15
CA PHE A 67 -1.67 -7.67 -4.70
C PHE A 67 -2.84 -7.34 -5.63
N ILE A 68 -2.63 -7.42 -6.95
CA ILE A 68 -3.73 -7.44 -7.92
C ILE A 68 -3.99 -8.90 -8.28
N HIS A 69 -4.94 -9.48 -7.56
CA HIS A 69 -5.76 -10.57 -8.05
C HIS A 69 -5.07 -11.93 -8.32
N THR A 70 -4.48 -12.53 -7.29
CA THR A 70 -4.40 -14.00 -7.20
C THR A 70 -4.97 -14.45 -5.88
N GLN A 71 -5.83 -15.47 -5.93
CA GLN A 71 -5.93 -16.46 -4.88
C GLN A 71 -4.52 -16.69 -4.32
N LEU A 72 -4.36 -16.66 -3.00
CA LEU A 72 -3.22 -17.35 -2.42
C LEU A 72 -3.38 -18.80 -2.88
N ASP A 73 -2.64 -19.20 -3.91
CA ASP A 73 -2.40 -20.61 -4.11
C ASP A 73 -1.74 -21.08 -2.80
N PRO A 74 -2.20 -22.18 -2.19
CA PRO A 74 -1.70 -22.64 -0.89
C PRO A 74 -0.21 -23.03 -0.87
N VAL A 75 0.55 -22.72 -1.93
CA VAL A 75 1.94 -23.12 -2.15
C VAL A 75 2.95 -22.05 -1.73
N ASP A 76 2.53 -20.81 -1.45
CA ASP A 76 3.44 -19.74 -0.99
C ASP A 76 3.46 -19.57 0.54
N VAL A 77 3.11 -20.64 1.27
CA VAL A 77 3.23 -20.72 2.73
C VAL A 77 4.24 -21.83 3.05
N PHE A 78 5.53 -21.44 3.07
CA PHE A 78 6.73 -22.21 3.45
C PHE A 78 7.30 -23.23 2.44
N HIS A 79 8.50 -22.92 1.92
CA HIS A 79 9.60 -23.87 1.82
C HIS A 79 10.88 -23.22 2.35
#